data_AF-A0A9P5U241-F1
#
_entry.id   AF-A0A9P5U241-F1
#
_cell.length_a   1.000
_cell.length_b   1.000
_cell.length_c   1.000
_cell.angle_alpha   90.00
_cell.angle_beta   90.00
_cell.angle_gamma   90.00
#
_symmetry.space_group_name_H-M   'P 1'
#
loop_
_entity.id
_entity.type
_entity.pdbx_description
1 polymer ?
#
loop_
_entity_poly.entity_id
_entity_poly.type
_entity_poly.pdbx_seq_one_letter_code
_entity_poly.pdbx_strand_id
1 'polypeptide(L)'
;MAECPLTDNQLLKVQSMVQNCLQRGTLEETRLYGLLNETLFFHKCYIEADLVVFPQLRIPWKSQSRAQKDTKERRSNVPDFGFGELPRAGGMKLRGGAELKAALEFMRTLPDTEEIREEPDFVVKVNDTALQASDQVKAGIKSGLLPNHKAIKWIVMVGPYFLIPSFGPYNEKELSARAHRPNESGEASISEYLAELKKTTGSRGIEGAIYILGTKAGAIALHNYLVESASLRF
;
A
#
# COMPACT_ATOMS: atom_id res chain seq x y z
N MET A 1 -26.63 2.87 -1.49
CA MET A 1 -25.49 2.61 -0.60
C MET A 1 -24.99 1.21 -0.88
N ALA A 2 -23.68 1.01 -1.07
CA ALA A 2 -23.15 -0.35 -1.24
C ALA A 2 -23.37 -1.14 0.06
N GLU A 3 -23.80 -2.39 -0.06
CA GLU A 3 -24.00 -3.27 1.09
C GLU A 3 -22.64 -3.64 1.70
N CYS A 4 -22.58 -3.74 3.03
CA CYS A 4 -21.35 -4.13 3.71
C CYS A 4 -21.08 -5.62 3.44
N PRO A 5 -19.90 -5.99 2.90
CA PRO A 5 -19.61 -7.38 2.52
C PRO A 5 -19.28 -8.27 3.72
N LEU A 6 -18.94 -7.67 4.86
CA LEU A 6 -18.68 -8.40 6.10
C LEU A 6 -19.94 -8.46 6.97
N THR A 7 -20.15 -9.63 7.58
CA THR A 7 -21.18 -9.80 8.63
C THR A 7 -20.86 -8.98 9.86
N ASP A 8 -21.87 -8.68 10.69
CA ASP A 8 -21.67 -7.95 11.96
C ASP A 8 -20.67 -8.65 12.89
N ASN A 9 -20.68 -9.99 12.93
CA ASN A 9 -19.71 -10.76 13.72
C ASN A 9 -18.26 -10.61 13.20
N GLN A 10 -18.07 -10.56 11.87
CA GLN A 10 -16.75 -10.32 11.28
C GLN A 10 -16.28 -8.88 11.57
N LEU A 11 -17.16 -7.89 11.46
CA LEU A 11 -16.84 -6.50 11.82
C LEU A 11 -16.44 -6.38 13.29
N LEU A 12 -17.22 -6.96 14.20
CA LEU A 12 -16.91 -6.97 15.64
C LEU A 12 -15.58 -7.66 15.94
N LYS A 13 -15.26 -8.75 15.23
CA LYS A 13 -13.95 -9.42 15.35
C LYS A 13 -12.82 -8.49 14.92
N VAL A 14 -12.91 -7.84 13.76
CA VAL A 14 -11.87 -6.90 13.29
C VAL A 14 -11.74 -5.72 14.24
N GLN A 15 -12.86 -5.15 14.71
CA GLN A 15 -12.86 -4.06 15.69
C GLN A 15 -12.19 -4.46 17.00
N SER A 16 -12.46 -5.68 17.50
CA SER A 16 -11.79 -6.21 18.69
C SER A 16 -10.29 -6.40 18.47
N MET A 17 -9.87 -6.81 17.28
CA MET A 17 -8.44 -6.91 16.94
C MET A 17 -7.78 -5.53 16.87
N VAL A 18 -8.44 -4.51 16.32
CA VAL A 18 -7.98 -3.11 16.32
C VAL A 18 -7.77 -2.64 17.75
N GLN A 19 -8.77 -2.79 18.62
CA GLN A 19 -8.67 -2.38 20.02
C GLN A 19 -7.55 -3.11 20.76
N ASN A 20 -7.42 -4.42 20.56
CA ASN A 20 -6.32 -5.19 21.12
C ASN A 20 -4.94 -4.72 20.60
N CYS A 21 -4.84 -4.34 19.32
CA CYS A 21 -3.61 -3.81 18.74
C CYS A 21 -3.22 -2.48 19.38
N LEU A 22 -4.21 -1.59 19.59
CA LEU A 22 -4.00 -0.26 20.15
C LEU A 22 -3.77 -0.25 21.67
N GLN A 23 -4.38 -1.17 22.42
CA GLN A 23 -4.33 -1.14 23.89
C GLN A 23 -3.16 -1.93 24.49
N ARG A 24 -2.51 -2.80 23.72
CA ARG A 24 -1.43 -3.66 24.25
C ARG A 24 -0.07 -2.98 24.09
N GLY A 25 0.56 -2.53 25.17
CA GLY A 25 1.99 -2.20 25.21
C GLY A 25 2.49 -1.39 24.00
N THR A 26 3.50 -1.91 23.30
CA THR A 26 4.12 -1.29 22.12
C THR A 26 3.24 -1.37 20.86
N LEU A 27 3.14 -0.24 20.14
CA LEU A 27 2.36 -0.06 18.92
C LEU A 27 3.10 -0.55 17.66
N GLU A 28 3.52 -1.82 17.68
CA GLU A 28 4.41 -2.40 16.66
C GLU A 28 3.71 -2.74 15.33
N GLU A 29 4.43 -2.54 14.23
CA GLU A 29 4.00 -2.88 12.85
C GLU A 29 3.60 -4.35 12.70
N THR A 30 4.29 -5.27 13.40
CA THR A 30 4.03 -6.71 13.31
C THR A 30 2.58 -7.08 13.60
N ARG A 31 1.94 -6.38 14.54
CA ARG A 31 0.53 -6.64 14.88
C ARG A 31 -0.43 -6.13 13.82
N LEU A 32 -0.07 -5.03 13.16
CA LEU A 32 -0.83 -4.49 12.04
C LEU A 32 -0.76 -5.43 10.82
N TYR A 33 0.35 -6.12 10.59
CA TYR A 33 0.40 -7.18 9.57
C TYR A 33 -0.62 -8.28 9.83
N GLY A 34 -0.70 -8.78 11.07
CA GLY A 34 -1.69 -9.79 11.45
C GLY A 34 -3.12 -9.28 11.28
N LEU A 35 -3.38 -8.04 11.71
CA LEU A 35 -4.69 -7.39 11.59
C LEU A 35 -5.12 -7.25 10.12
N LEU A 36 -4.28 -6.69 9.26
CA LEU A 36 -4.62 -6.51 7.85
C LEU A 36 -4.76 -7.85 7.15
N ASN A 37 -3.85 -8.81 7.39
CA ASN A 37 -3.92 -10.13 6.77
C ASN A 37 -5.22 -10.88 7.11
N GLU A 38 -5.64 -10.87 8.38
CA GLU A 38 -6.92 -11.46 8.79
C GLU A 38 -8.12 -10.72 8.17
N THR A 39 -8.06 -9.40 8.12
CA THR A 39 -9.14 -8.60 7.51
C THR A 39 -9.28 -8.92 6.02
N LEU A 40 -8.16 -8.96 5.29
CA LEU A 40 -8.12 -9.34 3.88
C LEU A 40 -8.64 -10.76 3.65
N PHE A 41 -8.33 -11.70 4.56
CA PHE A 41 -8.84 -13.05 4.50
C PHE A 41 -10.37 -13.09 4.54
N PHE A 42 -11.02 -12.29 5.41
CA PHE A 42 -12.49 -12.21 5.41
C PHE A 42 -13.06 -11.72 4.10
N HIS A 43 -12.43 -10.73 3.47
CA HIS A 43 -12.90 -10.21 2.19
C HIS A 43 -12.70 -11.21 1.04
N LYS A 44 -11.59 -11.95 1.05
CA LYS A 44 -11.27 -12.92 -0.01
C LYS A 44 -12.36 -13.99 -0.16
N CYS A 45 -13.02 -14.40 0.93
CA CYS A 45 -14.14 -15.35 0.89
C CYS A 45 -15.34 -14.87 0.07
N TYR A 46 -15.47 -13.56 -0.18
CA TYR A 46 -16.58 -12.95 -0.92
C TYR A 46 -16.21 -12.53 -2.34
N ILE A 47 -14.96 -12.72 -2.76
CA ILE A 47 -14.49 -12.31 -4.08
C ILE A 47 -14.28 -13.56 -4.91
N GLU A 48 -15.04 -13.70 -6.01
CA GLU A 48 -14.89 -14.77 -7.00
C GLU A 48 -13.67 -14.54 -7.91
N ALA A 49 -12.49 -14.33 -7.31
CA ALA A 49 -11.25 -14.15 -8.04
C ALA A 49 -10.13 -14.98 -7.42
N ASP A 50 -9.22 -15.48 -8.25
CA ASP A 50 -7.98 -16.18 -7.84
C ASP A 50 -6.94 -15.19 -7.28
N LEU A 51 -7.37 -14.37 -6.32
CA LEU A 51 -6.52 -13.38 -5.66
C LEU A 51 -5.64 -14.05 -4.62
N VAL A 52 -4.33 -13.93 -4.79
CA VAL A 52 -3.29 -14.40 -3.88
C VAL A 52 -2.69 -13.21 -3.15
N VAL A 53 -2.50 -13.36 -1.85
CA VAL A 53 -1.76 -12.40 -1.00
C VAL A 53 -0.32 -12.92 -0.90
N PHE A 54 0.64 -12.10 -1.34
CA PHE A 54 2.06 -12.36 -1.30
C PHE A 54 2.70 -11.54 -0.16
N PRO A 55 2.93 -12.11 1.02
CA PRO A 55 3.60 -11.39 2.11
C PRO A 55 5.06 -11.13 1.73
N GLN A 56 5.53 -9.90 1.93
CA GLN A 56 6.93 -9.51 1.76
C GLN A 56 7.55 -9.95 0.42
N LEU A 57 6.80 -9.76 -0.67
CA LEU A 57 7.24 -10.13 -2.00
C LEU A 57 8.46 -9.31 -2.43
N ARG A 58 9.59 -9.95 -2.75
CA ARG A 58 10.75 -9.23 -3.26
C ARG A 58 10.59 -8.85 -4.74
N ILE A 59 10.47 -7.56 -5.01
CA ILE A 59 10.35 -7.00 -6.37
C ILE A 59 11.67 -6.33 -6.79
N PRO A 60 12.36 -6.82 -7.83
CA PRO A 60 13.57 -6.17 -8.35
C PRO A 60 13.31 -4.74 -8.84
N TRP A 61 14.29 -3.84 -8.65
CA TRP A 61 14.15 -2.45 -9.13
C TRP A 61 14.33 -2.30 -10.65
N LYS A 62 15.13 -3.17 -11.29
CA LYS A 62 15.33 -3.23 -12.75
C LYS A 62 14.77 -4.55 -13.30
N SER A 63 14.30 -4.54 -14.55
CA SER A 63 13.81 -5.74 -15.25
C SER A 63 14.88 -6.84 -15.32
N GLN A 64 14.47 -8.11 -15.34
CA GLN A 64 15.39 -9.25 -15.47
C GLN A 64 16.27 -9.16 -16.73
N SER A 65 15.77 -8.60 -17.84
CA SER A 65 16.55 -8.40 -19.07
C SER A 65 17.72 -7.42 -18.93
N ARG A 66 17.64 -6.47 -17.98
CA ARG A 66 18.76 -5.56 -17.64
C ARG A 66 19.58 -6.07 -16.44
N ALA A 67 18.96 -6.80 -15.50
CA ALA A 67 19.67 -7.42 -14.38
C ALA A 67 20.68 -8.50 -14.83
N GLN A 68 20.43 -9.16 -15.97
CA GLN A 68 21.41 -10.07 -16.59
C GLN A 68 22.65 -9.35 -17.14
N LYS A 69 22.54 -8.09 -17.56
CA LYS A 69 23.69 -7.28 -18.02
C LYS A 69 24.42 -6.56 -16.88
N ASP A 70 23.75 -6.36 -15.76
CA ASP A 70 24.24 -5.59 -14.62
C ASP A 70 24.13 -6.42 -13.34
N THR A 71 24.98 -7.45 -13.24
CA THR A 71 24.97 -8.48 -12.16
C THR A 71 25.25 -7.93 -10.75
N LYS A 72 25.57 -6.64 -10.64
CA LYS A 72 25.85 -5.94 -9.38
C LYS A 72 24.61 -5.26 -8.78
N GLU A 73 23.55 -5.06 -9.56
CA GLU A 73 22.33 -4.37 -9.10
C GLU A 73 21.45 -5.30 -8.24
N ARG A 74 21.63 -5.25 -6.92
CA ARG A 74 20.89 -6.10 -5.96
C ARG A 74 19.65 -5.45 -5.35
N ARG A 75 19.35 -4.20 -5.71
CA ARG A 75 18.27 -3.41 -5.11
C ARG A 75 16.89 -4.01 -5.43
N SER A 76 16.09 -4.16 -4.39
CA SER A 76 14.69 -4.59 -4.47
C SER A 76 13.81 -3.76 -3.55
N ASN A 77 12.55 -3.61 -3.93
CA ASN A 77 11.50 -3.17 -3.02
C ASN A 77 10.75 -4.40 -2.51
N VAL A 78 10.28 -4.32 -1.28
CA VAL A 78 9.56 -5.39 -0.60
C VAL A 78 8.31 -4.72 -0.02
N PRO A 79 7.16 -4.75 -0.72
CA PRO A 79 5.90 -4.40 -0.10
C PRO A 79 5.60 -5.31 1.06
N ASP A 80 4.91 -4.78 2.05
CA ASP A 80 4.39 -5.58 3.16
C ASP A 80 3.45 -6.66 2.66
N PHE A 81 2.56 -6.29 1.74
CA PHE A 81 1.73 -7.22 0.99
C PHE A 81 1.67 -6.87 -0.50
N GLY A 82 1.91 -7.85 -1.36
CA GLY A 82 1.49 -7.82 -2.76
C GLY A 82 0.15 -8.55 -2.92
N PHE A 83 -0.75 -8.01 -3.74
CA PHE A 83 -1.97 -8.71 -4.13
C PHE A 83 -1.87 -9.05 -5.61
N GLY A 84 -2.23 -10.27 -5.99
CA GLY A 84 -2.04 -10.68 -7.38
C GLY A 84 -2.68 -12.01 -7.70
N GLU A 85 -2.24 -12.61 -8.79
CA GLU A 85 -2.66 -13.92 -9.26
C GLU A 85 -1.45 -14.73 -9.74
N LEU A 86 -1.67 -16.04 -9.85
CA LEU A 86 -0.73 -16.99 -10.45
C LEU A 86 -1.34 -17.52 -11.75
N PRO A 87 -1.08 -16.89 -12.91
CA PRO A 87 -1.69 -17.29 -14.17
C PRO A 87 -1.32 -18.74 -14.54
N ARG A 88 -2.24 -19.44 -15.23
CA ARG A 88 -1.98 -20.82 -15.72
C ARG A 88 -0.77 -20.92 -16.65
N ALA A 89 -0.47 -19.84 -17.39
CA ALA A 89 0.71 -19.75 -18.25
C ALA A 89 2.04 -19.65 -17.46
N GLY A 90 1.98 -19.65 -16.12
CA GLY A 90 3.12 -19.51 -15.24
C GLY A 90 3.44 -18.06 -14.90
N GLY A 91 4.32 -17.89 -13.91
CA GLY A 91 4.72 -16.59 -13.39
C GLY A 91 3.74 -16.01 -12.37
N MET A 92 3.87 -14.71 -12.14
CA MET A 92 3.10 -13.97 -11.15
C MET A 92 2.73 -12.61 -11.72
N LYS A 93 1.53 -12.14 -11.38
CA LYS A 93 0.99 -10.86 -11.82
C LYS A 93 0.40 -10.14 -10.62
N LEU A 94 0.88 -8.94 -10.34
CA LEU A 94 0.36 -8.10 -9.28
C LEU A 94 -0.85 -7.30 -9.76
N ARG A 95 -1.75 -7.02 -8.82
CA ARG A 95 -3.01 -6.32 -8.99
C ARG A 95 -3.10 -5.09 -8.08
N GLY A 96 -2.28 -5.08 -7.03
CA GLY A 96 -2.12 -3.99 -6.07
C GLY A 96 -1.20 -4.45 -4.94
N GLY A 97 -1.26 -3.75 -3.82
CA GLY A 97 -0.53 -4.12 -2.61
C GLY A 97 -0.92 -3.26 -1.42
N ALA A 98 -0.19 -3.43 -0.33
CA ALA A 98 -0.31 -2.63 0.88
C ALA A 98 1.07 -2.29 1.43
N GLU A 99 1.16 -1.10 2.01
CA GLU A 99 2.27 -0.65 2.84
C GLU A 99 1.73 -0.12 4.16
N LEU A 100 2.36 -0.51 5.26
CA LEU A 100 1.90 -0.27 6.62
C LEU A 100 2.98 0.43 7.44
N LYS A 101 2.54 1.21 8.43
CA LYS A 101 3.39 1.76 9.49
C LYS A 101 2.74 1.61 10.85
N ALA A 102 3.58 1.59 11.88
CA ALA A 102 3.20 1.52 13.28
C ALA A 102 2.08 2.51 13.63
N ALA A 103 1.21 2.13 14.57
CA ALA A 103 0.25 3.06 15.14
C ALA A 103 0.98 4.12 15.96
N LEU A 104 0.40 5.32 16.02
CA LEU A 104 0.91 6.44 16.80
C LEU A 104 0.20 6.49 18.15
N GLU A 105 0.85 7.09 19.16
CA GLU A 105 0.36 7.03 20.54
C GLU A 105 -1.05 7.62 20.72
N PHE A 106 -1.34 8.74 20.04
CA PHE A 106 -2.67 9.35 20.10
C PHE A 106 -3.77 8.47 19.47
N MET A 107 -3.41 7.46 18.65
CA MET A 107 -4.40 6.56 18.04
C MET A 107 -5.02 5.60 19.05
N ARG A 108 -4.52 5.51 20.29
CA ARG A 108 -5.07 4.63 21.33
C ARG A 108 -6.53 4.94 21.67
N THR A 109 -6.93 6.19 21.56
CA THR A 109 -8.32 6.62 21.75
C THR A 109 -9.20 6.38 20.53
N LEU A 110 -8.59 5.95 19.41
CA LEU A 110 -9.22 5.78 18.11
C LEU A 110 -10.00 7.05 17.70
N PRO A 111 -9.31 8.20 17.51
CA PRO A 111 -9.93 9.44 17.06
C PRO A 111 -10.70 9.25 15.75
N ASP A 112 -11.66 10.13 15.47
CA ASP A 112 -12.36 10.05 14.21
C ASP A 112 -11.48 10.44 13.00
N THR A 113 -12.00 10.24 11.79
CA THR A 113 -11.22 10.46 10.56
C THR A 113 -10.93 11.92 10.26
N GLU A 114 -11.70 12.86 10.83
CA GLU A 114 -11.48 14.29 10.65
C GLU A 114 -10.43 14.79 11.65
N GLU A 115 -10.51 14.36 12.91
CA GLU A 115 -9.49 14.65 13.93
C GLU A 115 -8.12 14.14 13.50
N ILE A 116 -8.01 12.88 13.06
CA ILE A 116 -6.70 12.32 12.66
C ILE A 116 -6.14 12.94 11.38
N ARG A 117 -6.99 13.52 10.51
CA ARG A 117 -6.53 14.17 9.27
C ARG A 117 -5.66 15.40 9.58
N GLU A 118 -5.92 16.06 10.70
CA GLU A 118 -5.23 17.28 11.13
C GLU A 118 -3.97 16.97 11.95
N GLU A 119 -3.78 15.73 12.39
CA GLU A 119 -2.63 15.30 13.19
C GLU A 119 -1.31 15.30 12.38
N PRO A 120 -0.34 16.20 12.68
CA PRO A 120 0.85 16.37 11.85
C PRO A 120 1.69 15.09 11.69
N ASP A 121 1.86 14.34 12.79
CA ASP A 121 2.62 13.09 12.77
C ASP A 121 1.94 12.03 11.90
N PHE A 122 0.61 11.99 11.87
CA PHE A 122 -0.15 11.12 10.98
C PHE A 122 0.08 11.49 9.52
N VAL A 123 -0.07 12.77 9.19
CA VAL A 123 0.10 13.30 7.83
C VAL A 123 1.50 12.95 7.30
N VAL A 124 2.54 13.24 8.09
CA VAL A 124 3.92 12.90 7.74
C VAL A 124 4.07 11.40 7.50
N LYS A 125 3.55 10.56 8.41
CA LYS A 125 3.67 9.11 8.30
C LYS A 125 2.93 8.55 7.08
N VAL A 126 1.72 9.02 6.80
CA VAL A 126 0.92 8.63 5.62
C VAL A 126 1.68 8.99 4.36
N ASN A 127 2.20 10.22 4.29
CA ASN A 127 2.92 10.71 3.13
C ASN A 127 4.22 9.94 2.88
N ASP A 128 5.01 9.66 3.92
CA ASP A 128 6.21 8.81 3.81
C ASP A 128 5.87 7.40 3.33
N THR A 129 4.78 6.83 3.85
CA THR A 129 4.28 5.50 3.46
C THR A 129 3.80 5.49 2.01
N ALA A 130 3.16 6.58 1.54
CA ALA A 130 2.77 6.73 0.15
C ALA A 130 3.99 6.83 -0.80
N LEU A 131 5.08 7.46 -0.39
CA LEU A 131 6.33 7.46 -1.16
C LEU A 131 6.93 6.04 -1.26
N GLN A 132 6.86 5.26 -0.19
CA GLN A 132 7.28 3.85 -0.19
C GLN A 132 6.43 3.00 -1.13
N ALA A 133 5.11 3.14 -1.06
CA ALA A 133 4.16 2.47 -1.96
C ALA A 133 4.42 2.85 -3.43
N SER A 134 4.64 4.14 -3.73
CA SER A 134 5.01 4.62 -5.06
C SER A 134 6.27 3.92 -5.61
N ASP A 135 7.33 3.79 -4.80
CA ASP A 135 8.55 3.07 -5.19
C ASP A 135 8.28 1.59 -5.49
N GLN A 136 7.37 0.94 -4.76
CA GLN A 136 6.98 -0.45 -4.98
C GLN A 136 6.18 -0.63 -6.27
N VAL A 137 5.22 0.25 -6.54
CA VAL A 137 4.44 0.27 -7.79
C VAL A 137 5.38 0.40 -8.99
N LYS A 138 6.31 1.37 -8.95
CA LYS A 138 7.31 1.57 -10.01
C LYS A 138 8.17 0.32 -10.21
N ALA A 139 8.63 -0.32 -9.14
CA ALA A 139 9.39 -1.56 -9.24
C ALA A 139 8.58 -2.70 -9.87
N GLY A 140 7.29 -2.82 -9.51
CA GLY A 140 6.37 -3.79 -10.11
C GLY A 140 6.16 -3.56 -11.60
N ILE A 141 5.98 -2.30 -12.03
CA ILE A 141 5.86 -1.92 -13.44
C ILE A 141 7.13 -2.29 -14.20
N LYS A 142 8.30 -1.89 -13.69
CA LYS A 142 9.60 -2.16 -14.33
C LYS A 142 9.94 -3.64 -14.41
N SER A 143 9.42 -4.44 -13.48
CA SER A 143 9.58 -5.90 -13.48
C SER A 143 8.54 -6.63 -14.32
N GLY A 144 7.59 -5.92 -14.96
CA GLY A 144 6.50 -6.53 -15.73
C GLY A 144 5.45 -7.24 -14.87
N LEU A 145 5.47 -6.99 -13.56
CA LEU A 145 4.52 -7.52 -12.58
C LEU A 145 3.28 -6.64 -12.45
N LEU A 146 3.33 -5.36 -12.84
CA LEU A 146 2.18 -4.44 -12.92
C LEU A 146 2.09 -3.83 -14.33
N PRO A 147 0.90 -3.42 -14.80
CA PRO A 147 0.75 -2.73 -16.07
C PRO A 147 1.31 -1.29 -15.99
N ASN A 148 2.01 -0.85 -17.03
CA ASN A 148 2.57 0.51 -17.13
C ASN A 148 1.50 1.56 -17.49
N HIS A 149 0.48 1.17 -18.25
CA HIS A 149 -0.46 2.09 -18.90
C HIS A 149 -1.67 2.47 -18.02
N LYS A 150 -1.65 2.15 -16.72
CA LYS A 150 -2.76 2.40 -15.78
C LYS A 150 -2.26 2.90 -14.45
N ALA A 151 -3.10 3.67 -13.77
CA ALA A 151 -2.93 3.96 -12.36
C ALA A 151 -3.17 2.69 -11.54
N ILE A 152 -2.33 2.46 -10.54
CA ILE A 152 -2.38 1.30 -9.65
C ILE A 152 -2.84 1.76 -8.27
N LYS A 153 -3.93 1.19 -7.77
CA LYS A 153 -4.37 1.41 -6.39
C LYS A 153 -3.48 0.65 -5.41
N TRP A 154 -3.23 1.24 -4.25
CA TRP A 154 -2.43 0.63 -3.19
C TRP A 154 -3.02 1.00 -1.84
N ILE A 155 -2.96 0.10 -0.87
CA ILE A 155 -3.34 0.42 0.52
C ILE A 155 -2.16 1.12 1.19
N VAL A 156 -2.40 2.30 1.75
CA VAL A 156 -1.46 3.02 2.60
C VAL A 156 -2.05 3.10 3.99
N MET A 157 -1.41 2.45 4.97
CA MET A 157 -1.97 2.25 6.30
C MET A 157 -1.00 2.74 7.39
N VAL A 158 -1.52 3.48 8.37
CA VAL A 158 -0.78 3.90 9.57
C VAL A 158 -1.65 3.60 10.78
N GLY A 159 -1.21 2.68 11.62
CA GLY A 159 -2.10 2.09 12.63
C GLY A 159 -3.31 1.43 11.97
N PRO A 160 -4.53 1.52 12.54
CA PRO A 160 -5.74 0.95 11.95
C PRO A 160 -6.36 1.81 10.84
N TYR A 161 -5.78 2.98 10.56
CA TYR A 161 -6.28 3.91 9.54
C TYR A 161 -5.63 3.62 8.20
N PHE A 162 -6.41 3.67 7.14
CA PHE A 162 -5.89 3.42 5.81
C PHE A 162 -6.55 4.29 4.74
N LEU A 163 -5.81 4.46 3.66
CA LEU A 163 -6.20 5.11 2.43
C LEU A 163 -5.94 4.19 1.24
N ILE A 164 -6.59 4.48 0.11
CA ILE A 164 -6.39 3.74 -1.14
C ILE A 164 -6.01 4.73 -2.26
N PRO A 165 -4.83 5.36 -2.20
CA PRO A 165 -4.35 6.23 -3.27
C PRO A 165 -4.13 5.46 -4.58
N SER A 166 -4.15 6.19 -5.69
CA SER A 166 -3.82 5.69 -7.03
C SER A 166 -2.46 6.23 -7.47
N PHE A 167 -1.61 5.35 -7.95
CA PHE A 167 -0.23 5.64 -8.35
C PHE A 167 -0.03 5.48 -9.86
N GLY A 168 0.53 6.49 -10.51
CA GLY A 168 0.73 6.51 -11.96
C GLY A 168 -0.56 6.86 -12.73
N PRO A 169 -0.63 6.58 -14.05
CA PRO A 169 0.44 6.00 -14.88
C PRO A 169 1.69 6.88 -14.85
N TYR A 170 2.86 6.26 -14.94
CA TYR A 170 4.14 6.97 -14.85
C TYR A 170 4.80 7.12 -16.22
N ASN A 171 5.42 8.27 -16.46
CA ASN A 171 6.35 8.44 -17.58
C ASN A 171 7.73 7.84 -17.26
N GLU A 172 8.62 7.80 -18.26
CA GLU A 172 9.95 7.19 -18.10
C GLU A 172 10.82 7.83 -17.00
N LYS A 173 10.74 9.16 -16.84
CA LYS A 173 11.48 9.91 -15.80
C LYS A 173 10.95 9.59 -14.41
N GLU A 174 9.63 9.46 -14.28
CA GLU A 174 9.01 9.10 -13.00
C GLU A 174 9.34 7.66 -12.61
N LEU A 175 9.36 6.73 -13.57
CA LEU A 175 9.74 5.32 -13.35
C LEU A 175 11.23 5.16 -12.98
N SER A 176 12.11 6.05 -13.44
CA SER A 176 13.53 5.99 -13.11
C SER A 176 13.85 6.51 -11.70
N ALA A 177 13.01 7.40 -11.15
CA ALA A 177 13.21 8.03 -9.85
C ALA A 177 12.60 7.25 -8.67
N ARG A 178 13.40 7.04 -7.61
CA ARG A 178 12.94 6.53 -6.30
C ARG A 178 12.68 7.69 -5.34
N ALA A 179 11.48 7.80 -4.82
CA ALA A 179 11.11 8.88 -3.91
C ALA A 179 11.55 8.60 -2.47
N HIS A 180 11.46 7.34 -2.02
CA HIS A 180 11.73 6.98 -0.64
C HIS A 180 13.17 6.51 -0.43
N ARG A 181 13.72 5.70 -1.33
CA ARG A 181 15.09 5.17 -1.18
C ARG A 181 16.11 5.98 -2.00
N PRO A 182 17.42 5.95 -1.63
CA PRO A 182 18.46 6.65 -2.38
C PRO A 182 18.52 6.24 -3.86
N ASN A 183 18.69 7.22 -4.74
CA ASN A 183 19.01 7.02 -6.16
C ASN A 183 20.53 7.05 -6.35
N GLU A 184 21.03 6.34 -7.36
CA GLU A 184 22.45 6.32 -7.71
C GLU A 184 22.81 7.32 -8.83
N SER A 185 21.82 7.99 -9.43
CA SER A 185 22.07 8.83 -10.61
C SER A 185 22.49 10.24 -10.21
N GLY A 186 23.70 10.64 -10.62
CA GLY A 186 24.17 12.03 -10.68
C GLY A 186 23.46 12.87 -11.76
N GLU A 187 22.22 12.52 -12.13
CA GLU A 187 21.37 13.33 -12.99
C GLU A 187 20.73 14.42 -12.14
N ALA A 188 21.16 15.67 -12.35
CA ALA A 188 20.66 16.84 -11.63
C ALA A 188 19.12 16.93 -11.68
N SER A 189 18.51 16.56 -12.82
CA SER A 189 17.07 16.58 -13.04
C SER A 189 16.28 15.61 -12.15
N ILE A 190 16.82 14.43 -11.83
CA ILE A 190 16.20 13.47 -10.89
C ILE A 190 16.35 13.98 -9.46
N SER A 191 17.50 14.57 -9.13
CA SER A 191 17.77 15.10 -7.79
C SER A 191 16.91 16.33 -7.46
N GLU A 192 16.71 17.23 -8.42
CA GLU A 192 15.81 18.39 -8.30
C GLU A 192 14.35 17.95 -8.13
N TYR A 193 13.87 17.03 -8.97
CA TYR A 193 12.51 16.47 -8.87
C TYR A 193 12.25 15.86 -7.47
N LEU A 194 13.22 15.14 -6.93
CA LEU A 194 13.10 14.50 -5.61
C LEU A 194 13.17 15.51 -4.45
N ALA A 195 13.97 16.55 -4.59
CA ALA A 195 14.05 17.61 -3.60
C ALA A 195 12.74 18.41 -3.54
N GLU A 196 12.13 18.68 -4.69
CA GLU A 196 10.83 19.33 -4.79
C GLU A 196 9.70 18.46 -4.22
N LEU A 197 9.70 17.16 -4.55
CA LEU A 197 8.81 16.18 -3.94
C LEU A 197 8.94 16.21 -2.42
N LYS A 198 10.14 15.99 -1.86
CA LYS A 198 10.33 15.95 -0.40
C LYS A 198 9.97 17.25 0.32
N LYS A 199 10.21 18.42 -0.31
CA LYS A 199 9.79 19.73 0.25
C LYS A 199 8.28 19.89 0.32
N THR A 200 7.55 19.30 -0.62
CA THR A 200 6.09 19.38 -0.67
C THR A 200 5.42 18.27 0.15
N THR A 201 6.05 17.12 0.32
CA THR A 201 5.49 15.98 1.04
C THR A 201 5.25 16.23 2.53
N GLY A 202 6.09 17.04 3.20
CA GLY A 202 5.90 17.38 4.62
C GLY A 202 4.80 18.39 4.90
N SER A 203 4.32 19.10 3.87
CA SER A 203 3.31 20.16 3.97
C SER A 203 2.01 19.86 3.21
N ARG A 204 1.98 18.76 2.45
CA ARG A 204 0.79 18.34 1.71
C ARG A 204 -0.17 17.63 2.65
N GLY A 205 -1.37 18.19 2.80
CA GLY A 205 -2.46 17.53 3.50
C GLY A 205 -2.83 16.19 2.85
N ILE A 206 -3.53 15.35 3.60
CA ILE A 206 -3.98 14.05 3.11
C ILE A 206 -5.08 14.25 2.06
N GLU A 207 -4.84 13.75 0.85
CA GLU A 207 -5.83 13.73 -0.23
C GLU A 207 -6.67 12.45 -0.17
N GLY A 208 -7.99 12.59 -0.30
CA GLY A 208 -8.93 11.47 -0.30
C GLY A 208 -9.49 11.09 1.07
N ALA A 209 -10.27 10.01 1.08
CA ALA A 209 -10.94 9.52 2.28
C ALA A 209 -10.00 8.66 3.14
N ILE A 210 -10.06 8.88 4.45
CA ILE A 210 -9.42 8.05 5.46
C ILE A 210 -10.47 7.05 5.94
N TYR A 211 -10.10 5.79 6.05
CA TYR A 211 -10.96 4.72 6.54
C TYR A 211 -10.34 4.07 7.76
N ILE A 212 -11.18 3.45 8.60
CA ILE A 212 -10.75 2.74 9.80
C ILE A 212 -11.09 1.26 9.65
N LEU A 213 -10.11 0.37 9.85
CA LEU A 213 -10.36 -1.07 9.89
C LEU A 213 -11.40 -1.43 10.97
N GLY A 214 -12.27 -2.38 10.65
CA GLY A 214 -13.34 -2.81 11.56
C GLY A 214 -14.60 -1.93 11.53
N THR A 215 -14.61 -0.84 10.76
CA THR A 215 -15.84 -0.06 10.50
C THR A 215 -16.53 -0.54 9.22
N LYS A 216 -17.84 -0.29 9.12
CA LYS A 216 -18.61 -0.58 7.88
C LYS A 216 -18.02 0.15 6.67
N ALA A 217 -17.68 1.43 6.82
CA ALA A 217 -17.07 2.22 5.75
C ALA A 217 -15.72 1.62 5.31
N GLY A 218 -14.86 1.23 6.25
CA GLY A 218 -13.59 0.57 5.95
C GLY A 218 -13.77 -0.78 5.26
N ALA A 219 -14.71 -1.61 5.71
CA ALA A 219 -15.00 -2.89 5.07
C ALA A 219 -15.47 -2.72 3.61
N ILE A 220 -16.35 -1.75 3.35
CA ILE A 220 -16.81 -1.44 1.99
C ILE A 220 -15.64 -0.96 1.12
N ALA A 221 -14.84 -0.02 1.62
CA ALA A 221 -13.70 0.52 0.88
C ALA A 221 -12.66 -0.56 0.54
N LEU A 222 -12.33 -1.41 1.50
CA LEU A 222 -11.36 -2.49 1.32
C LEU A 222 -11.87 -3.55 0.33
N HIS A 223 -13.15 -3.92 0.40
CA HIS A 223 -13.73 -4.86 -0.55
C HIS A 223 -13.77 -4.30 -1.97
N ASN A 224 -14.21 -3.06 -2.13
CA ASN A 224 -14.23 -2.39 -3.44
C ASN A 224 -12.82 -2.35 -4.04
N TYR A 225 -11.81 -2.03 -3.23
CA TYR A 225 -10.41 -2.08 -3.66
C TYR A 225 -10.01 -3.46 -4.19
N LEU A 226 -10.36 -4.53 -3.48
CA LEU A 226 -9.99 -5.89 -3.89
C LEU A 226 -10.73 -6.33 -5.17
N VAL A 227 -12.03 -6.00 -5.29
CA VAL A 227 -12.83 -6.28 -6.50
C VAL A 227 -12.25 -5.53 -7.71
N GLU A 228 -11.97 -4.24 -7.57
CA GLU A 228 -11.38 -3.44 -8.63
C GLU A 228 -9.97 -3.93 -9.01
N SER A 229 -9.15 -4.27 -8.00
CA SER A 229 -7.80 -4.79 -8.23
C SER A 229 -7.85 -6.12 -8.99
N ALA A 230 -8.77 -7.02 -8.64
CA ALA A 230 -8.97 -8.28 -9.34
C ALA A 230 -9.37 -8.08 -10.81
N SER A 231 -10.07 -6.99 -11.13
CA SER A 231 -10.47 -6.63 -12.49
C SER A 231 -9.39 -5.97 -13.33
N LEU A 232 -8.22 -5.63 -12.74
CA LEU A 232 -7.12 -5.03 -13.46
C LEU A 232 -6.76 -5.93 -14.66
N ARG A 233 -6.33 -5.34 -15.78
CA ARG A 233 -5.90 -6.10 -16.97
C ARG A 233 -4.50 -5.66 -17.36
N PHE A 234 -3.68 -6.64 -17.74
CA PHE A 234 -2.30 -6.46 -18.19
C PHE A 234 -2.22 -6.10 -19.66
#